data_AF-A0AAD8QIY9-F1
#
_entry.id   AF-A0AAD8QIY9-F1
#
_cell.length_a   1.000
_cell.length_b   1.000
_cell.length_c   1.000
_cell.angle_alpha   90.00
_cell.angle_beta   90.00
_cell.angle_gamma   90.00
#
_symmetry.space_group_name_H-M   'P 1'
#
loop_
_entity.id
_entity.type
_entity.pdbx_description
1 polymer ?
#
loop_
_entity_poly.entity_id
_entity_poly.type
_entity_poly.pdbx_seq_one_letter_code
_entity_poly.pdbx_strand_id
1 'polypeptide(L)'
;MARWCRTAAPIAGAKEQASPVAVARTSARGAGSSSIPIMEKATRGLRRRPQRRSTEFTDQELTSLEIGDKFVWCWLPANGHSGGMLLGFRDSTFEVGAIDRGRYFICTDINCRVDRLRCRVMGIYGPADHSRSAEFLQEVSNKVSSSEVPIIMGGDFNLIRAAHDKNNSRINWARMDLFNEHIATWGVREIPRTGARYTWTNKQLNPVRCVLDRVFLSPELELHFPLCAVAAETSLGSDHTPLIFDSGEGIPLKSNRFFFESSWKLTMEQWLFLVRKLAGRVEPWWGKFMSSGGRLILSNSCLANLPQFAMGLFLLQDGIHAKFDSHRARFYWEGTGPKRRYHLVNWPAVCRPKECGGLGLLNSKKMNWALMLKWIWKLFQPENPIWAQIIRAKYASANNIFEGTGQGGSQFWRSLHKIKHLFKLGARYSIRDGRRTMFWMDKWSGDIALKDRFPNLFSIANAQMCTVAQMWLPLARPLDRPWLEHAVAELKRLHDATSPRRPDQDA
;
A
#
# COMPACT_ATOMS: atom_id res chain seq x y z
N MET A 1 23.29 -3.43 10.94
CA MET A 1 22.31 -2.32 10.99
C MET A 1 20.99 -2.78 10.37
N ALA A 2 20.04 -3.12 11.25
CA ALA A 2 18.97 -4.07 10.99
C ALA A 2 17.80 -3.52 10.16
N ARG A 3 17.37 -4.35 9.19
CA ARG A 3 16.19 -4.18 8.34
C ARG A 3 14.93 -4.48 9.17
N TRP A 4 13.93 -3.63 9.03
CA TRP A 4 12.70 -3.65 9.81
C TRP A 4 11.62 -4.50 9.11
N CYS A 5 11.31 -5.66 9.70
CA CYS A 5 10.17 -6.52 9.31
C CYS A 5 8.87 -5.99 9.94
N ARG A 6 7.78 -6.04 9.16
CA ARG A 6 6.43 -5.61 9.54
C ARG A 6 5.49 -6.79 9.32
N THR A 7 4.70 -7.12 10.33
CA THR A 7 3.75 -8.23 10.31
C THR A 7 2.37 -7.76 9.83
N ALA A 8 1.76 -8.61 9.00
CA ALA A 8 0.41 -8.54 8.42
C ALA A 8 0.14 -7.47 7.33
N ALA A 9 0.45 -7.91 6.10
CA ALA A 9 0.01 -7.38 4.81
C ALA A 9 -1.18 -8.22 4.27
N PRO A 10 -2.30 -7.65 3.79
CA PRO A 10 -3.20 -8.38 2.91
C PRO A 10 -2.53 -8.54 1.54
N ILE A 11 -2.42 -9.78 1.07
CA ILE A 11 -1.83 -10.15 -0.22
C ILE A 11 -2.59 -9.45 -1.35
N ALA A 12 -2.03 -8.35 -1.85
CA ALA A 12 -2.46 -7.73 -3.09
C ALA A 12 -2.05 -8.61 -4.27
N GLY A 13 -2.94 -9.52 -4.71
CA GLY A 13 -2.67 -10.33 -5.91
C GLY A 13 -3.56 -11.53 -6.17
N ALA A 14 -4.43 -11.95 -5.25
CA ALA A 14 -5.31 -13.09 -5.46
C ALA A 14 -6.75 -12.62 -5.76
N LYS A 15 -7.17 -12.80 -7.03
CA LYS A 15 -8.60 -12.87 -7.34
C LYS A 15 -9.15 -14.18 -6.76
N GLU A 16 -10.26 -14.07 -6.04
CA GLU A 16 -11.23 -15.13 -5.62
C GLU A 16 -11.08 -15.75 -4.20
N GLN A 17 -12.18 -15.57 -3.44
CA GLN A 17 -12.80 -16.45 -2.43
C GLN A 17 -12.07 -16.85 -1.12
N ALA A 18 -11.21 -16.01 -0.54
CA ALA A 18 -10.70 -16.23 0.83
C ALA A 18 -11.39 -15.34 1.88
N SER A 19 -11.86 -15.93 2.99
CA SER A 19 -12.48 -15.22 4.13
C SER A 19 -11.49 -15.14 5.30
N PRO A 20 -10.79 -14.03 5.55
CA PRO A 20 -9.96 -13.94 6.74
C PRO A 20 -10.87 -13.89 7.98
N VAL A 21 -10.63 -14.76 8.95
CA VAL A 21 -11.37 -14.76 10.22
C VAL A 21 -10.33 -14.59 11.31
N ALA A 22 -10.31 -13.45 12.00
CA ALA A 22 -9.47 -13.11 13.17
C ALA A 22 -7.93 -13.10 12.99
N VAL A 23 -7.34 -11.96 12.60
CA VAL A 23 -5.89 -11.69 12.67
C VAL A 23 -5.57 -10.87 13.91
N ALA A 24 -4.93 -11.41 14.94
CA ALA A 24 -4.49 -10.60 16.07
C ALA A 24 -3.25 -9.74 15.71
N ARG A 25 -3.24 -8.45 16.09
CA ARG A 25 -2.09 -7.53 15.86
C ARG A 25 -1.52 -7.05 17.19
N THR A 26 -0.19 -7.06 17.32
CA THR A 26 0.56 -6.41 18.41
C THR A 26 1.67 -5.49 17.87
N SER A 27 1.95 -4.40 18.57
CA SER A 27 2.97 -3.40 18.23
C SER A 27 4.35 -3.86 18.71
N ALA A 28 5.20 -4.34 17.80
CA ALA A 28 6.59 -4.68 18.11
C ALA A 28 7.47 -3.43 18.31
N ARG A 29 7.65 -2.99 19.56
CA ARG A 29 8.93 -2.46 20.09
C ARG A 29 8.98 -2.64 21.60
N GLY A 30 9.62 -3.72 22.02
CA GLY A 30 9.88 -4.07 23.41
C GLY A 30 9.86 -5.58 23.51
N ALA A 31 11.01 -6.19 23.82
CA ALA A 31 11.03 -7.56 24.30
C ALA A 31 10.15 -7.59 25.55
N GLY A 32 8.93 -8.13 25.47
CA GLY A 32 8.02 -8.06 26.63
C GLY A 32 6.51 -7.99 26.39
N SER A 33 5.97 -7.88 25.18
CA SER A 33 4.50 -7.93 25.00
C SER A 33 3.99 -9.33 24.69
N SER A 34 3.04 -9.80 25.49
CA SER A 34 2.28 -11.01 25.21
C SER A 34 1.36 -10.83 24.02
N SER A 35 1.07 -11.93 23.33
CA SER A 35 0.27 -11.90 22.10
C SER A 35 -0.76 -13.02 22.21
N ILE A 36 -1.79 -13.02 21.34
CA ILE A 36 -2.66 -14.18 21.04
C ILE A 36 -2.75 -14.32 19.49
N PRO A 37 -3.06 -15.50 18.88
CA PRO A 37 -2.64 -15.87 17.51
C PRO A 37 -3.58 -15.47 16.37
N ILE A 38 -3.12 -15.78 15.14
CA ILE A 38 -3.78 -15.52 13.86
C ILE A 38 -4.66 -16.73 13.49
N MET A 39 -5.94 -16.51 13.27
CA MET A 39 -6.84 -17.39 12.52
C MET A 39 -6.90 -16.94 11.05
N GLU A 40 -6.94 -17.89 10.12
CA GLU A 40 -7.20 -17.61 8.71
C GLU A 40 -8.00 -18.76 8.08
N LYS A 41 -9.03 -18.47 7.29
CA LYS A 41 -9.69 -19.48 6.44
C LYS A 41 -8.85 -19.64 5.19
N ALA A 42 -8.09 -20.73 5.11
CA ALA A 42 -7.25 -20.99 3.97
C ALA A 42 -8.07 -21.55 2.79
N THR A 43 -8.39 -20.71 1.82
CA THR A 43 -8.83 -21.13 0.47
C THR A 43 -7.72 -20.85 -0.53
N ARG A 44 -7.27 -21.91 -1.19
CA ARG A 44 -6.10 -21.97 -2.07
C ARG A 44 -6.04 -20.83 -3.10
N GLY A 45 -4.92 -20.10 -3.12
CA GLY A 45 -4.62 -19.07 -4.12
C GLY A 45 -3.22 -19.25 -4.72
N LEU A 46 -3.06 -20.16 -5.69
CA LEU A 46 -1.91 -20.20 -6.60
C LEU A 46 -2.41 -20.63 -7.99
N ARG A 47 -2.25 -19.75 -8.99
CA ARG A 47 -2.75 -19.95 -10.36
C ARG A 47 -2.11 -21.17 -11.02
N ARG A 48 -2.97 -22.12 -11.45
CA ARG A 48 -3.00 -22.90 -12.71
C ARG A 48 -3.53 -24.32 -12.46
N ARG A 49 -4.81 -24.48 -12.12
CA ARG A 49 -5.66 -25.70 -12.28
C ARG A 49 -6.99 -25.52 -11.51
N PRO A 50 -8.02 -26.36 -11.75
CA PRO A 50 -9.36 -26.18 -11.16
C PRO A 50 -9.29 -26.10 -9.63
N GLN A 51 -10.01 -25.13 -9.05
CA GLN A 51 -10.11 -24.89 -7.61
C GLN A 51 -10.54 -26.15 -6.86
N ARG A 52 -9.62 -26.69 -6.04
CA ARG A 52 -9.94 -27.60 -4.92
C ARG A 52 -9.48 -26.92 -3.63
N ARG A 53 -10.36 -26.85 -2.61
CA ARG A 53 -9.93 -26.53 -1.24
C ARG A 53 -8.92 -27.61 -0.83
N SER A 54 -7.81 -27.21 -0.20
CA SER A 54 -6.72 -28.13 0.05
C SER A 54 -7.05 -29.03 1.24
N THR A 55 -6.96 -30.35 1.02
CA THR A 55 -7.01 -31.36 2.09
C THR A 55 -5.71 -31.36 2.91
N GLU A 56 -4.61 -30.88 2.33
CA GLU A 56 -3.30 -30.75 2.98
C GLU A 56 -2.64 -29.45 2.54
N PHE A 57 -1.86 -28.82 3.43
CA PHE A 57 -1.01 -27.68 3.08
C PHE A 57 0.41 -28.19 2.84
N THR A 58 1.02 -27.80 1.73
CA THR A 58 2.43 -28.09 1.48
C THR A 58 3.32 -27.14 2.29
N ASP A 59 4.51 -27.60 2.69
CA ASP A 59 5.49 -26.78 3.40
C ASP A 59 5.81 -25.49 2.62
N GLN A 60 5.82 -25.55 1.30
CA GLN A 60 6.05 -24.39 0.44
C GLN A 60 4.89 -23.37 0.50
N GLU A 61 3.64 -23.85 0.58
CA GLU A 61 2.45 -22.99 0.76
C GLU A 61 2.48 -22.31 2.13
N LEU A 62 2.79 -23.05 3.21
CA LEU A 62 2.88 -22.50 4.56
C LEU A 62 4.04 -21.52 4.71
N THR A 63 5.23 -21.86 4.20
CA THR A 63 6.40 -20.97 4.18
C THR A 63 6.12 -19.67 3.42
N SER A 64 5.24 -19.70 2.41
CA SER A 64 4.87 -18.48 1.68
C SER A 64 4.00 -17.51 2.49
N LEU A 65 3.33 -18.00 3.53
CA LEU A 65 2.56 -17.20 4.49
C LEU A 65 3.44 -16.64 5.62
N GLU A 66 4.63 -17.20 5.82
CA GLU A 66 5.60 -16.76 6.83
C GLU A 66 6.27 -15.45 6.41
N ILE A 67 5.77 -14.33 6.92
CA ILE A 67 6.33 -13.00 6.65
C ILE A 67 7.19 -12.56 7.83
N GLY A 68 8.50 -12.81 7.73
CA GLY A 68 9.52 -12.25 8.62
C GLY A 68 9.72 -12.98 9.95
N ASP A 69 8.88 -13.96 10.28
CA ASP A 69 9.05 -14.86 11.41
C ASP A 69 8.48 -16.25 11.06
N LYS A 70 8.95 -17.30 11.74
CA LYS A 70 8.44 -18.66 11.58
C LYS A 70 7.10 -18.82 12.29
N PHE A 71 6.25 -19.67 11.72
CA PHE A 71 4.95 -19.97 12.30
C PHE A 71 4.78 -21.47 12.53
N VAL A 72 4.19 -21.81 13.66
CA VAL A 72 3.63 -23.14 13.90
C VAL A 72 2.22 -23.12 13.34
N TRP A 73 1.96 -23.97 12.35
CA TRP A 73 0.69 -24.03 11.64
C TRP A 73 -0.14 -25.23 12.11
N CYS A 74 -1.42 -24.97 12.37
CA CYS A 74 -2.40 -25.99 12.71
C CYS A 74 -3.56 -25.89 11.71
N TRP A 75 -4.00 -26.99 11.11
CA TRP A 75 -5.14 -26.93 10.20
C TRP A 75 -6.13 -28.07 10.40
N LEU A 76 -7.38 -27.78 10.03
CA LEU A 76 -8.45 -28.75 9.85
C LEU A 76 -8.67 -28.89 8.33
N PRO A 77 -8.52 -30.10 7.75
CA PRO A 77 -8.61 -30.28 6.31
C PRO A 77 -10.02 -30.00 5.79
N ALA A 78 -10.12 -29.51 4.55
CA ALA A 78 -11.41 -29.38 3.88
C ALA A 78 -11.94 -30.76 3.45
N ASN A 79 -13.26 -30.96 3.50
CA ASN A 79 -13.91 -32.14 2.94
C ASN A 79 -14.61 -31.75 1.62
N GLY A 80 -14.02 -32.15 0.49
CA GLY A 80 -14.49 -31.75 -0.84
C GLY A 80 -14.37 -30.24 -1.08
N HIS A 81 -15.50 -29.59 -1.39
CA HIS A 81 -15.58 -28.13 -1.62
C HIS A 81 -15.98 -27.33 -0.37
N SER A 82 -16.07 -27.97 0.81
CA SER A 82 -16.60 -27.39 2.04
C SER A 82 -15.64 -27.59 3.23
N GLY A 83 -15.68 -26.66 4.19
CA GLY A 83 -14.77 -26.66 5.35
C GLY A 83 -13.36 -26.12 5.04
N GLY A 84 -12.40 -26.46 5.92
CA GLY A 84 -11.02 -26.00 5.90
C GLY A 84 -10.77 -24.84 6.87
N MET A 85 -9.87 -25.03 7.84
CA MET A 85 -9.45 -23.99 8.80
C MET A 85 -7.94 -24.02 8.96
N LEU A 86 -7.32 -22.84 9.10
CA LEU A 86 -5.89 -22.70 9.36
C LEU A 86 -5.68 -21.76 10.56
N LEU A 87 -4.82 -22.17 11.49
CA LEU A 87 -4.33 -21.37 12.61
C LEU A 87 -2.82 -21.22 12.48
N GLY A 88 -2.32 -20.02 12.68
CA GLY A 88 -0.90 -19.71 12.65
C GLY A 88 -0.45 -19.06 13.96
N PHE A 89 0.57 -19.63 14.57
CA PHE A 89 1.16 -19.16 15.82
C PHE A 89 2.61 -18.76 15.57
N ARG A 90 3.00 -17.55 15.92
CA ARG A 90 4.40 -17.11 15.76
C ARG A 90 5.29 -17.88 16.73
N ASP A 91 6.24 -18.65 16.20
CA ASP A 91 7.09 -19.57 16.97
C ASP A 91 7.93 -18.84 18.04
N SER A 92 8.39 -17.62 17.69
CA SER A 92 9.15 -16.76 18.60
C SER A 92 8.35 -16.26 19.82
N THR A 93 7.02 -16.29 19.75
CA THR A 93 6.12 -15.71 20.78
C THR A 93 5.36 -16.78 21.54
N PHE A 94 5.05 -17.90 20.89
CA PHE A 94 4.23 -18.95 21.47
C PHE A 94 4.94 -20.28 21.46
N GLU A 95 4.78 -20.99 22.56
CA GLU A 95 4.89 -22.43 22.57
C GLU A 95 3.50 -23.02 22.35
N VAL A 96 3.37 -23.86 21.32
CA VAL A 96 2.10 -24.46 20.91
C VAL A 96 2.06 -25.90 21.39
N GLY A 97 1.03 -26.24 22.15
CA GLY A 97 0.80 -27.59 22.65
C GLY A 97 0.16 -28.52 21.62
N ALA A 98 -0.37 -29.65 22.09
CA ALA A 98 -1.09 -30.58 21.25
C ALA A 98 -2.29 -29.92 20.56
N ILE A 99 -2.50 -30.24 19.29
CA ILE A 99 -3.61 -29.72 18.50
C ILE A 99 -4.78 -30.68 18.63
N ASP A 100 -5.92 -30.15 19.08
CA ASP A 100 -7.18 -30.87 19.13
C ASP A 100 -8.12 -30.37 18.01
N ARG A 101 -8.88 -31.29 17.43
CA ARG A 101 -9.67 -31.07 16.22
C ARG A 101 -11.04 -31.70 16.39
N GLY A 102 -12.06 -30.85 16.29
CA GLY A 102 -13.45 -31.26 16.14
C GLY A 102 -13.89 -31.23 14.68
N ARG A 103 -15.19 -31.45 14.46
CA ARG A 103 -15.83 -31.22 13.16
C ARG A 103 -16.00 -29.73 12.86
N TYR A 104 -16.22 -28.92 13.90
CA TYR A 104 -16.51 -27.48 13.76
C TYR A 104 -15.45 -26.58 14.40
N PHE A 105 -14.40 -27.16 14.96
CA PHE A 105 -13.33 -26.41 15.59
C PHE A 105 -11.94 -27.00 15.37
N ILE A 106 -10.94 -26.15 15.53
CA ILE A 106 -9.55 -26.54 15.78
C ILE A 106 -9.05 -25.71 16.94
N CYS A 107 -8.38 -26.33 17.91
CA CYS A 107 -7.83 -25.61 19.04
C CYS A 107 -6.49 -26.18 19.49
N THR A 108 -5.75 -25.36 20.22
CA THR A 108 -4.51 -25.76 20.88
C THR A 108 -4.32 -24.90 22.11
N ASP A 109 -3.71 -25.48 23.14
CA ASP A 109 -3.23 -24.74 24.28
C ASP A 109 -1.92 -24.07 23.89
N ILE A 110 -1.82 -22.77 24.13
CA ILE A 110 -0.61 -22.01 23.92
C ILE A 110 -0.07 -21.52 25.25
N ASN A 111 1.24 -21.43 25.32
CA ASN A 111 1.95 -20.72 26.36
C ASN A 111 2.66 -19.53 25.73
N CYS A 112 2.28 -18.32 26.11
CA CYS A 112 2.98 -17.14 25.64
C CYS A 112 4.33 -17.05 26.35
N ARG A 113 5.40 -17.01 25.57
CA ARG A 113 6.78 -17.05 26.08
C ARG A 113 7.15 -15.80 26.91
N VAL A 114 6.34 -14.76 26.82
CA VAL A 114 6.66 -13.42 27.29
C VAL A 114 6.07 -13.12 28.66
N ASP A 115 4.75 -13.23 28.80
CA ASP A 115 4.03 -13.05 30.07
C ASP A 115 3.71 -14.37 30.78
N ARG A 116 4.08 -15.51 30.17
CA ARG A 116 3.76 -16.87 30.65
C ARG A 116 2.27 -17.13 30.76
N LEU A 117 1.43 -16.39 30.03
CA LEU A 117 0.01 -16.65 29.93
C LEU A 117 -0.20 -17.98 29.20
N ARG A 118 -0.87 -18.92 29.88
CA ARG A 118 -1.35 -20.15 29.28
C ARG A 118 -2.83 -20.03 28.98
N CYS A 119 -3.20 -20.18 27.71
CA CYS A 119 -4.60 -20.13 27.29
C CYS A 119 -4.88 -21.08 26.13
N ARG A 120 -6.15 -21.41 25.92
CA ARG A 120 -6.61 -22.17 24.76
C ARG A 120 -7.09 -21.23 23.68
N VAL A 121 -6.60 -21.44 22.47
CA VAL A 121 -7.07 -20.72 21.28
C VAL A 121 -7.87 -21.67 20.43
N MET A 122 -9.12 -21.30 20.14
CA MET A 122 -10.07 -22.15 19.43
C MET A 122 -10.65 -21.44 18.21
N GLY A 123 -10.27 -21.92 17.03
CA GLY A 123 -10.89 -21.51 15.77
C GLY A 123 -12.23 -22.21 15.63
N ILE A 124 -13.28 -21.44 15.30
CA ILE A 124 -14.63 -21.95 15.06
C ILE A 124 -15.04 -21.80 13.59
N TYR A 125 -15.68 -22.83 13.04
CA TYR A 125 -16.35 -22.79 11.75
C TYR A 125 -17.70 -23.52 11.83
N GLY A 126 -18.76 -22.76 12.11
CA GLY A 126 -20.12 -23.27 12.22
C GLY A 126 -20.72 -23.67 10.87
N PRO A 127 -21.73 -24.56 10.85
CA PRO A 127 -22.33 -25.06 9.62
C PRO A 127 -23.23 -24.00 8.96
N ALA A 128 -23.07 -23.82 7.64
CA ALA A 128 -24.01 -23.04 6.82
C ALA A 128 -25.40 -23.70 6.73
N ASP A 129 -25.46 -25.02 6.88
CA ASP A 129 -26.69 -25.78 7.03
C ASP A 129 -27.12 -25.76 8.50
N HIS A 130 -28.13 -24.97 8.79
CA HIS A 130 -28.59 -24.72 10.14
C HIS A 130 -29.36 -25.88 10.79
N SER A 131 -29.63 -26.98 10.09
CA SER A 131 -30.14 -28.20 10.73
C SER A 131 -29.12 -28.79 11.71
N ARG A 132 -27.83 -28.50 11.50
CA ARG A 132 -26.70 -28.98 12.31
C ARG A 132 -26.27 -28.01 13.41
N SER A 133 -27.01 -26.91 13.62
CA SER A 133 -26.63 -25.90 14.62
C SER A 133 -26.62 -26.45 16.04
N ALA A 134 -27.54 -27.35 16.41
CA ALA A 134 -27.56 -27.96 17.75
C ALA A 134 -26.35 -28.88 17.99
N GLU A 135 -26.03 -29.75 17.03
CA GLU A 135 -24.84 -30.61 17.07
C GLU A 135 -23.55 -29.77 17.19
N PHE A 136 -23.45 -28.72 16.37
CA PHE A 136 -22.34 -27.76 16.42
C PHE A 136 -22.15 -27.12 17.79
N LEU A 137 -23.22 -26.56 18.36
CA LEU A 137 -23.15 -25.87 19.64
C LEU A 137 -22.85 -26.84 20.80
N GLN A 138 -23.37 -28.07 20.75
CA GLN A 138 -23.05 -29.11 21.74
C GLN A 138 -21.57 -29.52 21.67
N GLU A 139 -21.01 -29.68 20.47
CA GLU A 139 -19.60 -30.01 20.30
C GLU A 139 -18.68 -28.92 20.87
N VAL A 140 -18.98 -27.64 20.59
CA VAL A 140 -18.25 -26.52 21.18
C VAL A 140 -18.40 -26.50 22.70
N SER A 141 -19.61 -26.76 23.22
CA SER A 141 -19.87 -26.82 24.67
C SER A 141 -19.02 -27.86 25.37
N ASN A 142 -18.98 -29.08 24.82
CA ASN A 142 -18.17 -30.16 25.39
C ASN A 142 -16.68 -29.76 25.45
N LYS A 143 -16.20 -29.03 24.44
CA LYS A 143 -14.80 -28.58 24.40
C LYS A 143 -14.51 -27.42 25.35
N VAL A 144 -15.46 -26.49 25.49
CA VAL A 144 -15.35 -25.37 26.45
C VAL A 144 -15.37 -25.90 27.88
N SER A 145 -16.33 -26.78 28.23
CA SER A 145 -16.47 -27.35 29.57
C SER A 145 -15.32 -28.26 29.99
N SER A 146 -14.57 -28.82 29.04
CA SER A 146 -13.37 -29.63 29.31
C SER A 146 -12.06 -28.81 29.31
N SER A 147 -12.13 -27.48 29.21
CA SER A 147 -10.95 -26.63 29.26
C SER A 147 -10.58 -26.28 30.70
N GLU A 148 -9.35 -26.60 31.08
CA GLU A 148 -8.77 -26.19 32.38
C GLU A 148 -8.06 -24.82 32.30
N VAL A 149 -7.92 -24.28 31.09
CA VAL A 149 -7.24 -23.01 30.83
C VAL A 149 -8.22 -21.98 30.25
N PRO A 150 -7.96 -20.68 30.46
CA PRO A 150 -8.75 -19.61 29.87
C PRO A 150 -8.86 -19.74 28.35
N ILE A 151 -10.01 -19.38 27.77
CA ILE A 151 -10.31 -19.63 26.35
C ILE A 151 -10.48 -18.30 25.61
N ILE A 152 -9.84 -18.20 24.45
CA ILE A 152 -10.27 -17.31 23.37
C ILE A 152 -10.78 -18.14 22.20
N MET A 153 -11.98 -17.81 21.73
CA MET A 153 -12.53 -18.44 20.53
C MET A 153 -12.97 -17.38 19.53
N GLY A 154 -12.61 -17.62 18.27
CA GLY A 154 -12.89 -16.72 17.16
C GLY A 154 -13.28 -17.54 15.95
N GLY A 155 -14.16 -17.02 15.11
CA GLY A 155 -14.65 -17.86 14.02
C GLY A 155 -15.80 -17.27 13.23
N ASP A 156 -16.11 -17.96 12.14
CA ASP A 156 -17.38 -17.84 11.44
C ASP A 156 -18.36 -18.82 12.08
N PHE A 157 -19.26 -18.32 12.92
CA PHE A 157 -20.24 -19.16 13.61
C PHE A 157 -21.42 -19.54 12.69
N ASN A 158 -21.60 -18.85 11.55
CA ASN A 158 -22.79 -18.93 10.73
C ASN A 158 -24.11 -18.68 11.50
N LEU A 159 -24.06 -18.03 12.66
CA LEU A 159 -25.20 -17.74 13.54
C LEU A 159 -25.25 -16.26 13.89
N ILE A 160 -26.45 -15.68 13.85
CA ILE A 160 -26.73 -14.31 14.32
C ILE A 160 -27.18 -14.35 15.79
N ARG A 161 -26.93 -13.28 16.56
CA ARG A 161 -27.30 -13.17 17.98
C ARG A 161 -28.51 -12.27 18.22
N ALA A 162 -28.68 -11.26 17.36
CA ALA A 162 -29.75 -10.29 17.48
C ALA A 162 -30.33 -9.95 16.09
N ALA A 163 -31.58 -9.48 16.06
CA ALA A 163 -32.23 -9.09 14.81
C ALA A 163 -31.44 -8.04 14.01
N HIS A 164 -30.75 -7.12 14.70
CA HIS A 164 -29.93 -6.08 14.06
C HIS A 164 -28.64 -6.59 13.41
N ASP A 165 -28.24 -7.84 13.69
CA ASP A 165 -27.11 -8.49 13.02
C ASP A 165 -27.38 -8.78 11.55
N LYS A 166 -28.65 -8.71 11.13
CA LYS A 166 -29.07 -8.91 9.74
C LYS A 166 -29.71 -7.65 9.20
N ASN A 167 -29.52 -7.37 7.91
CA ASN A 167 -30.09 -6.19 7.26
C ASN A 167 -31.53 -6.38 6.74
N ASN A 168 -32.23 -7.44 7.14
CA ASN A 168 -33.61 -7.70 6.75
C ASN A 168 -34.39 -8.44 7.86
N SER A 169 -35.70 -8.54 7.70
CA SER A 169 -36.63 -9.12 8.69
C SER A 169 -36.72 -10.66 8.67
N ARG A 170 -35.94 -11.36 7.83
CA ARG A 170 -35.94 -12.83 7.78
C ARG A 170 -35.08 -13.41 8.90
N ILE A 171 -35.65 -13.47 10.09
CA ILE A 171 -35.00 -13.83 11.35
C ILE A 171 -35.58 -15.15 11.89
N ASN A 172 -34.73 -16.01 12.44
CA ASN A 172 -35.14 -17.22 13.16
C ASN A 172 -34.80 -17.03 14.65
N TRP A 173 -35.83 -16.71 15.45
CA TRP A 173 -35.70 -16.41 16.88
C TRP A 173 -35.20 -17.60 17.70
N ALA A 174 -35.81 -18.77 17.53
CA ALA A 174 -35.41 -19.99 18.25
C ALA A 174 -33.92 -20.33 18.09
N ARG A 175 -33.34 -20.11 16.90
CA ARG A 175 -31.90 -20.32 16.69
C ARG A 175 -31.02 -19.26 17.35
N MET A 176 -31.47 -18.00 17.39
CA MET A 176 -30.76 -16.94 18.11
C MET A 176 -30.78 -17.23 19.61
N ASP A 177 -31.93 -17.63 20.15
CA ASP A 177 -32.09 -17.99 21.55
C ASP A 177 -31.18 -19.18 21.90
N LEU A 178 -31.20 -20.24 21.08
CA LEU A 178 -30.31 -21.39 21.23
C LEU A 178 -28.83 -20.97 21.27
N PHE A 179 -28.40 -20.08 20.37
CA PHE A 179 -27.01 -19.63 20.34
C PHE A 179 -26.66 -18.78 21.58
N ASN A 180 -27.54 -17.85 21.98
CA ASN A 180 -27.32 -17.01 23.15
C ASN A 180 -27.32 -17.81 24.46
N GLU A 181 -28.15 -18.84 24.58
CA GLU A 181 -28.18 -19.76 25.73
C GLU A 181 -26.85 -20.53 25.86
N HIS A 182 -26.29 -20.99 24.75
CA HIS A 182 -24.98 -21.64 24.74
C HIS A 182 -23.85 -20.67 25.10
N ILE A 183 -23.87 -19.44 24.57
CA ILE A 183 -22.89 -18.40 24.95
C ILE A 183 -22.97 -18.11 26.45
N ALA A 184 -24.19 -18.03 27.01
CA ALA A 184 -24.39 -17.84 28.44
C ALA A 184 -23.85 -19.04 29.24
N THR A 185 -24.11 -20.27 28.78
CA THR A 185 -23.62 -21.51 29.39
C THR A 185 -22.09 -21.60 29.37
N TRP A 186 -21.46 -21.17 28.28
CA TRP A 186 -20.00 -21.12 28.15
C TRP A 186 -19.36 -20.08 29.08
N GLY A 187 -20.13 -19.13 29.61
CA GLY A 187 -19.61 -18.06 30.46
C GLY A 187 -18.67 -17.10 29.74
N VAL A 188 -18.73 -17.02 28.41
CA VAL A 188 -17.83 -16.21 27.59
C VAL A 188 -18.45 -14.89 27.19
N ARG A 189 -17.62 -13.86 27.08
CA ARG A 189 -18.02 -12.52 26.65
C ARG A 189 -17.61 -12.27 25.21
N GLU A 190 -18.54 -11.73 24.42
CA GLU A 190 -18.21 -11.22 23.09
C GLU A 190 -17.52 -9.86 23.20
N ILE A 191 -16.40 -9.68 22.49
CA ILE A 191 -15.77 -8.37 22.41
C ILE A 191 -16.52 -7.48 21.40
N PRO A 192 -16.92 -6.25 21.80
CA PRO A 192 -17.47 -5.28 20.89
C PRO A 192 -16.54 -4.95 19.73
N ARG A 193 -17.12 -4.89 18.53
CA ARG A 193 -16.36 -4.68 17.31
C ARG A 193 -16.53 -3.25 16.77
N THR A 194 -15.43 -2.64 16.34
CA THR A 194 -15.43 -1.37 15.59
C THR A 194 -15.26 -1.60 14.08
N GLY A 195 -15.60 -0.62 13.23
CA GLY A 195 -15.41 -0.72 11.77
C GLY A 195 -16.66 -1.21 11.03
N ALA A 196 -16.51 -2.10 10.05
CA ALA A 196 -17.58 -2.47 9.11
C ALA A 196 -18.84 -2.99 9.82
N ARG A 197 -20.05 -2.51 9.50
CA ARG A 197 -21.27 -2.89 10.26
C ARG A 197 -21.59 -4.39 10.23
N TYR A 198 -21.36 -5.06 9.11
CA TYR A 198 -21.66 -6.48 8.91
C TYR A 198 -20.36 -7.22 8.57
N THR A 199 -20.25 -8.48 8.97
CA THR A 199 -19.04 -9.27 8.69
C THR A 199 -19.18 -10.06 7.40
N TRP A 200 -20.41 -10.35 6.94
CA TRP A 200 -20.67 -11.14 5.74
C TRP A 200 -21.64 -10.45 4.77
N THR A 201 -21.49 -10.70 3.46
CA THR A 201 -22.46 -10.34 2.44
C THR A 201 -22.58 -11.38 1.33
N ASN A 202 -23.80 -11.63 0.84
CA ASN A 202 -24.01 -12.50 -0.33
C ASN A 202 -23.55 -11.89 -1.67
N LYS A 203 -23.05 -10.65 -1.69
CA LYS A 203 -22.57 -9.91 -2.88
C LYS A 203 -23.57 -9.79 -4.05
N GLN A 204 -24.87 -9.91 -3.77
CA GLN A 204 -25.91 -9.70 -4.80
C GLN A 204 -26.26 -8.21 -4.92
N LEU A 205 -27.03 -7.85 -5.97
CA LEU A 205 -27.45 -6.47 -6.24
C LEU A 205 -28.21 -5.85 -5.06
N ASN A 206 -29.09 -6.64 -4.43
CA ASN A 206 -29.76 -6.31 -3.17
C ASN A 206 -29.16 -7.20 -2.07
N PRO A 207 -28.02 -6.79 -1.47
CA PRO A 207 -27.23 -7.70 -0.68
C PRO A 207 -27.88 -8.04 0.65
N VAL A 208 -27.93 -9.33 0.97
CA VAL A 208 -28.10 -9.77 2.36
C VAL A 208 -26.76 -9.58 3.06
N ARG A 209 -26.80 -9.01 4.26
CA ARG A 209 -25.63 -8.74 5.09
C ARG A 209 -25.91 -9.20 6.51
N CYS A 210 -24.93 -9.91 7.08
CA CYS A 210 -25.04 -10.54 8.39
C CYS A 210 -23.78 -10.30 9.24
N VAL A 211 -23.90 -10.33 10.57
CA VAL A 211 -22.78 -10.51 11.50
C VAL A 211 -22.71 -11.99 11.88
N LEU A 212 -21.75 -12.70 11.28
CA LEU A 212 -21.54 -14.14 11.46
C LEU A 212 -20.18 -14.44 12.12
N ASP A 213 -19.21 -13.56 11.93
CA ASP A 213 -17.87 -13.69 12.46
C ASP A 213 -17.79 -13.00 13.82
N ARG A 214 -17.31 -13.71 14.85
CA ARG A 214 -17.28 -13.22 16.25
C ARG A 214 -16.04 -13.67 16.98
N VAL A 215 -15.69 -12.94 18.04
CA VAL A 215 -14.61 -13.27 18.97
C VAL A 215 -15.15 -13.22 20.40
N PHE A 216 -14.92 -14.29 21.14
CA PHE A 216 -15.33 -14.46 22.53
C PHE A 216 -14.12 -14.77 23.41
N LEU A 217 -14.14 -14.27 24.65
CA LEU A 217 -13.14 -14.60 25.66
C LEU A 217 -13.80 -15.09 26.94
N SER A 218 -13.09 -15.95 27.65
CA SER A 218 -13.40 -16.27 29.02
C SER A 218 -13.10 -15.07 29.94
N PRO A 219 -13.78 -14.96 31.10
CA PRO A 219 -13.63 -13.83 32.01
C PRO A 219 -12.18 -13.62 32.49
N GLU A 220 -11.41 -14.70 32.61
CA GLU A 220 -10.00 -14.64 33.03
C GLU A 220 -9.12 -13.93 32.00
N LEU A 221 -9.36 -14.18 30.70
CA LEU A 221 -8.63 -13.46 29.65
C LEU A 221 -9.12 -12.02 29.49
N GLU A 222 -10.40 -11.75 29.75
CA GLU A 222 -10.91 -10.38 29.75
C GLU A 222 -10.23 -9.54 30.84
N LEU A 223 -10.09 -10.10 32.04
CA LEU A 223 -9.38 -9.46 33.15
C LEU A 223 -7.90 -9.26 32.83
N HIS A 224 -7.31 -10.21 32.11
CA HIS A 224 -5.92 -10.11 31.67
C HIS A 224 -5.72 -9.05 30.57
N PHE A 225 -6.70 -8.89 29.66
CA PHE A 225 -6.67 -7.90 28.58
C PHE A 225 -7.80 -6.87 28.71
N PRO A 226 -7.76 -5.98 29.72
CA PRO A 226 -8.87 -5.07 30.03
C PRO A 226 -9.11 -4.01 28.94
N LEU A 227 -8.13 -3.79 28.07
CA LEU A 227 -8.19 -2.84 26.95
C LEU A 227 -8.39 -3.52 25.60
N CYS A 228 -8.77 -4.80 25.60
CA CYS A 228 -8.91 -5.54 24.36
C CYS A 228 -10.01 -4.97 23.45
N ALA A 229 -9.78 -5.07 22.15
CA ALA A 229 -10.70 -4.56 21.14
C ALA A 229 -10.72 -5.46 19.91
N VAL A 230 -11.83 -5.47 19.17
CA VAL A 230 -11.92 -6.11 17.87
C VAL A 230 -12.21 -5.08 16.78
N ALA A 231 -11.40 -5.05 15.73
CA ALA A 231 -11.63 -4.22 14.55
C ALA A 231 -12.06 -5.07 13.34
N ALA A 232 -13.13 -4.68 12.67
CA ALA A 232 -13.52 -5.22 11.36
C ALA A 232 -12.89 -4.39 10.25
N GLU A 233 -11.93 -4.97 9.56
CA GLU A 233 -11.19 -4.34 8.47
C GLU A 233 -11.88 -4.55 7.12
N THR A 234 -11.85 -3.54 6.24
CA THR A 234 -12.54 -3.65 4.94
C THR A 234 -11.83 -4.67 4.05
N SER A 235 -12.53 -5.74 3.64
CA SER A 235 -11.98 -6.70 2.68
C SER A 235 -12.21 -6.26 1.23
N LEU A 236 -11.20 -6.43 0.38
CA LEU A 236 -11.33 -6.29 -1.07
C LEU A 236 -11.40 -7.69 -1.69
N GLY A 237 -12.60 -8.11 -2.09
CA GLY A 237 -12.81 -9.34 -2.85
C GLY A 237 -13.31 -10.56 -2.07
N SER A 238 -13.40 -10.49 -0.74
CA SER A 238 -14.05 -11.52 0.10
C SER A 238 -15.51 -11.17 0.37
N ASP A 239 -16.34 -12.19 0.58
CA ASP A 239 -17.70 -12.06 1.11
C ASP A 239 -17.71 -11.90 2.63
N HIS A 240 -16.59 -12.16 3.29
CA HIS A 240 -16.38 -11.88 4.71
C HIS A 240 -15.46 -10.68 4.95
N THR A 241 -15.50 -10.17 6.17
CA THR A 241 -14.73 -9.04 6.68
C THR A 241 -13.73 -9.56 7.73
N PRO A 242 -12.42 -9.35 7.55
CA PRO A 242 -11.43 -9.71 8.56
C PRO A 242 -11.73 -9.05 9.89
N LEU A 243 -11.71 -9.86 10.94
CA LEU A 243 -11.67 -9.38 12.31
C LEU A 243 -10.21 -9.28 12.76
N ILE A 244 -9.88 -8.29 13.58
CA ILE A 244 -8.56 -8.13 14.20
C ILE A 244 -8.76 -7.98 15.69
N PHE A 245 -8.24 -8.91 16.47
CA PHE A 245 -8.22 -8.81 17.93
C PHE A 245 -6.93 -8.10 18.38
N ASP A 246 -7.06 -7.08 19.20
CA ASP A 246 -5.97 -6.37 19.85
C ASP A 246 -6.11 -6.58 21.36
N SER A 247 -5.05 -7.01 22.04
CA SER A 247 -5.03 -7.19 23.49
C SER A 247 -5.00 -5.85 24.25
N GLY A 248 -4.74 -4.73 23.56
CA GLY A 248 -4.74 -3.39 24.15
C GLY A 248 -3.48 -3.06 24.96
N GLU A 249 -2.49 -3.95 25.01
CA GLU A 249 -1.21 -3.74 25.71
C GLU A 249 -0.22 -2.85 24.92
N GLY A 250 -0.61 -2.37 23.74
CA GLY A 250 0.19 -1.47 22.93
C GLY A 250 0.06 -0.01 23.36
N ILE A 251 1.20 0.69 23.56
CA ILE A 251 1.24 2.16 23.55
C ILE A 251 0.53 2.63 22.26
N PRO A 252 -0.36 3.65 22.32
CA PRO A 252 -1.08 4.12 21.15
C PRO A 252 -0.10 4.39 20.01
N LEU A 253 -0.33 3.70 18.89
CA LEU A 253 0.44 3.87 17.67
C LEU A 253 0.54 5.36 17.37
N LYS A 254 1.76 5.93 17.41
CA LYS A 254 2.02 7.24 16.79
C LYS A 254 1.47 7.18 15.37
N SER A 255 0.40 7.93 15.14
CA SER A 255 -0.27 8.23 13.87
C SER A 255 0.21 7.37 12.69
N ASN A 256 -0.67 6.47 12.24
CA ASN A 256 -0.55 5.64 11.04
C ASN A 256 -0.02 6.45 9.86
N ARG A 257 1.31 6.46 9.67
CA ARG A 257 1.85 6.65 8.33
C ARG A 257 1.39 5.41 7.57
N PHE A 258 0.39 5.56 6.69
CA PHE A 258 0.06 4.55 5.70
C PHE A 258 1.38 4.12 5.02
N PHE A 259 1.67 2.84 4.78
CA PHE A 259 2.87 2.43 4.03
C PHE A 259 2.42 1.71 2.76
N PHE A 260 3.13 1.94 1.65
CA PHE A 260 2.96 1.09 0.47
C PHE A 260 3.90 -0.10 0.63
N GLU A 261 3.35 -1.31 0.63
CA GLU A 261 4.15 -2.51 0.78
C GLU A 261 5.13 -2.71 -0.37
N SER A 262 6.26 -3.35 -0.09
CA SER A 262 7.26 -3.72 -1.10
C SER A 262 6.74 -4.70 -2.14
N SER A 263 5.74 -5.51 -1.79
CA SER A 263 4.99 -6.42 -2.69
C SER A 263 4.20 -5.66 -3.75
N TRP A 264 3.84 -4.39 -3.51
CA TRP A 264 3.12 -3.54 -4.46
C TRP A 264 4.07 -2.87 -5.48
N LYS A 265 5.36 -3.20 -5.45
CA LYS A 265 6.31 -2.75 -6.47
C LYS A 265 6.05 -3.54 -7.75
N LEU A 266 5.57 -2.84 -8.78
CA LEU A 266 5.35 -3.47 -10.06
C LEU A 266 6.66 -3.96 -10.70
N THR A 267 6.77 -5.27 -10.91
CA THR A 267 7.93 -5.92 -11.53
C THR A 267 7.96 -5.73 -13.04
N MET A 268 9.09 -6.01 -13.68
CA MET A 268 9.21 -6.02 -15.14
C MET A 268 8.14 -6.89 -15.80
N GLU A 269 7.89 -8.08 -15.25
CA GLU A 269 6.93 -9.03 -15.78
C GLU A 269 5.51 -8.46 -15.78
N GLN A 270 5.14 -7.76 -14.71
CA GLN A 270 3.85 -7.11 -14.58
C GLN A 270 3.65 -5.95 -15.56
N TRP A 271 4.70 -5.43 -16.19
CA TRP A 271 4.57 -4.40 -17.25
C TRP A 271 4.48 -5.00 -18.66
N LEU A 272 4.77 -6.29 -18.83
CA LEU A 272 4.78 -6.93 -20.15
C LEU A 272 3.40 -6.94 -20.82
N PHE A 273 2.30 -6.87 -20.06
CA PHE A 273 0.97 -6.77 -20.66
C PHE A 273 0.82 -5.50 -21.51
N LEU A 274 1.43 -4.37 -21.10
CA LEU A 274 1.38 -3.14 -21.90
C LEU A 274 2.16 -3.31 -23.20
N VAL A 275 3.32 -3.97 -23.15
CA VAL A 275 4.12 -4.29 -24.35
C VAL A 275 3.32 -5.19 -25.28
N ARG A 276 2.67 -6.24 -24.76
CA ARG A 276 1.80 -7.14 -25.54
C ARG A 276 0.61 -6.39 -26.14
N LYS A 277 0.00 -5.48 -25.39
CA LYS A 277 -1.10 -4.62 -25.88
C LYS A 277 -0.64 -3.70 -27.01
N LEU A 278 0.58 -3.16 -26.93
CA LEU A 278 1.17 -2.38 -28.01
C LEU A 278 1.44 -3.25 -29.24
N ALA A 279 2.00 -4.46 -29.05
CA ALA A 279 2.23 -5.41 -30.15
C ALA A 279 0.92 -5.77 -30.88
N GLY A 280 -0.12 -6.17 -30.16
CA GLY A 280 -1.42 -6.52 -30.74
C GLY A 280 -2.17 -5.33 -31.38
N ARG A 281 -1.78 -4.08 -31.08
CA ARG A 281 -2.30 -2.88 -31.78
C ARG A 281 -1.56 -2.60 -33.09
N VAL A 282 -0.30 -3.01 -33.18
CA VAL A 282 0.51 -2.88 -34.38
C VAL A 282 0.15 -3.97 -35.41
N GLU A 283 -0.16 -5.19 -34.94
CA GLU A 283 -0.46 -6.35 -35.80
C GLU A 283 -1.53 -6.09 -36.89
N PRO A 284 -2.70 -5.48 -36.61
CA PRO A 284 -3.71 -5.21 -37.65
C PRO A 284 -3.28 -4.16 -38.67
N TRP A 285 -2.37 -3.25 -38.30
CA TRP A 285 -1.84 -2.23 -39.19
C TRP A 285 -0.74 -2.75 -40.11
N TRP A 286 -0.26 -3.97 -39.88
CA TRP A 286 0.62 -4.65 -40.82
C TRP A 286 -0.08 -5.09 -42.12
N GLY A 287 -1.41 -4.94 -42.23
CA GLY A 287 -2.17 -5.37 -43.40
C GLY A 287 -2.50 -4.30 -44.46
N LYS A 288 -1.99 -3.06 -44.37
CA LYS A 288 -2.37 -1.97 -45.30
C LYS A 288 -1.16 -1.14 -45.78
N PHE A 289 -1.15 -0.76 -47.06
CA PHE A 289 -0.15 0.10 -47.70
C PHE A 289 -0.05 1.47 -46.99
N MET A 290 0.78 1.58 -45.96
CA MET A 290 0.99 2.85 -45.24
C MET A 290 2.26 3.54 -45.69
N SER A 291 2.19 4.84 -45.94
CA SER A 291 3.36 5.68 -46.16
C SER A 291 4.19 5.82 -44.86
N SER A 292 5.46 6.23 -45.00
CA SER A 292 6.29 6.58 -43.84
C SER A 292 5.65 7.69 -42.98
N GLY A 293 5.01 8.67 -43.63
CA GLY A 293 4.23 9.72 -42.95
C GLY A 293 3.04 9.18 -42.17
N GLY A 294 2.26 8.24 -42.73
CA GLY A 294 1.15 7.61 -42.01
C GLY A 294 1.60 6.83 -40.77
N ARG A 295 2.71 6.08 -40.88
CA ARG A 295 3.31 5.36 -39.76
C ARG A 295 3.85 6.30 -38.67
N LEU A 296 4.41 7.43 -39.06
CA LEU A 296 4.85 8.49 -38.14
C LEU A 296 3.67 9.02 -37.32
N ILE A 297 2.56 9.36 -37.98
CA ILE A 297 1.35 9.88 -37.34
C ILE A 297 0.78 8.87 -36.35
N LEU A 298 0.53 7.62 -36.78
CA LEU A 298 -0.03 6.56 -35.92
C LEU A 298 0.85 6.22 -34.72
N SER A 299 2.18 6.31 -34.90
CA SER A 299 3.12 6.07 -33.81
C SER A 299 2.98 7.09 -32.68
N ASN A 300 2.71 8.35 -33.02
CA ASN A 300 2.54 9.42 -32.03
C ASN A 300 1.09 9.52 -31.52
N SER A 301 0.08 9.37 -32.38
CA SER A 301 -1.33 9.53 -31.99
C SER A 301 -1.91 8.31 -31.27
N CYS A 302 -1.39 7.11 -31.54
CA CYS A 302 -1.93 5.88 -30.96
C CYS A 302 -0.92 5.13 -30.10
N LEU A 303 0.24 4.76 -30.65
CA LEU A 303 1.18 3.87 -29.95
C LEU A 303 1.80 4.53 -28.72
N ALA A 304 2.09 5.83 -28.77
CA ALA A 304 2.60 6.59 -27.62
C ALA A 304 1.55 6.75 -26.50
N ASN A 305 0.26 6.82 -26.83
CA ASN A 305 -0.81 7.03 -25.86
C ASN A 305 -1.18 5.77 -25.06
N LEU A 306 -0.94 4.57 -25.61
CA LEU A 306 -1.25 3.29 -24.94
C LEU A 306 -0.67 3.17 -23.52
N PRO A 307 0.62 3.47 -23.28
CA PRO A 307 1.19 3.44 -21.93
C PRO A 307 0.97 4.72 -21.11
N GLN A 308 0.35 5.77 -21.65
CA GLN A 308 0.33 7.10 -21.03
C GLN A 308 -0.31 7.13 -19.64
N PHE A 309 -1.40 6.39 -19.43
CA PHE A 309 -2.05 6.31 -18.11
C PHE A 309 -1.10 5.69 -17.06
N ALA A 310 -0.45 4.58 -17.41
CA ALA A 310 0.51 3.91 -16.53
C ALA A 310 1.74 4.79 -16.27
N MET A 311 2.33 5.37 -17.32
CA MET A 311 3.46 6.31 -17.20
C MET A 311 3.11 7.60 -16.47
N GLY A 312 1.82 7.94 -16.40
CA GLY A 312 1.31 9.05 -15.61
C GLY A 312 1.42 8.82 -14.12
N LEU A 313 1.53 7.59 -13.64
CA LEU A 313 1.62 7.26 -12.20
C LEU A 313 2.90 6.51 -11.82
N PHE A 314 3.55 5.88 -12.80
CA PHE A 314 4.71 5.03 -12.57
C PHE A 314 5.86 5.42 -13.48
N LEU A 315 7.06 5.46 -12.90
CA LEU A 315 8.29 5.49 -13.70
C LEU A 315 8.61 4.06 -14.11
N LEU A 316 8.45 3.75 -15.40
CA LEU A 316 8.74 2.45 -15.95
C LEU A 316 10.26 2.20 -15.96
N GLN A 317 10.63 0.92 -15.96
CA GLN A 317 12.03 0.53 -16.02
C GLN A 317 12.56 0.60 -17.46
N ASP A 318 13.86 0.83 -17.62
CA ASP A 318 14.48 1.05 -18.94
C ASP A 318 14.27 -0.11 -19.91
N GLY A 319 14.23 -1.36 -19.43
CA GLY A 319 13.91 -2.52 -20.27
C GLY A 319 12.49 -2.50 -20.85
N ILE A 320 11.51 -1.87 -20.19
CA ILE A 320 10.15 -1.71 -20.73
C ILE A 320 10.13 -0.65 -21.82
N HIS A 321 10.83 0.48 -21.60
CA HIS A 321 11.01 1.51 -22.61
C HIS A 321 11.66 0.94 -23.87
N ALA A 322 12.74 0.15 -23.70
CA ALA A 322 13.40 -0.53 -24.79
C ALA A 322 12.42 -1.43 -25.57
N LYS A 323 11.62 -2.26 -24.89
CA LYS A 323 10.63 -3.13 -25.54
C LYS A 323 9.56 -2.37 -26.32
N PHE A 324 9.05 -1.26 -25.77
CA PHE A 324 8.10 -0.40 -26.49
C PHE A 324 8.73 0.23 -27.72
N ASP A 325 9.91 0.80 -27.55
CA ASP A 325 10.62 1.49 -28.61
C ASP A 325 11.07 0.50 -29.70
N SER A 326 11.38 -0.76 -29.38
CA SER A 326 11.62 -1.82 -30.37
C SER A 326 10.40 -2.07 -31.26
N HIS A 327 9.20 -2.18 -30.69
CA HIS A 327 7.99 -2.42 -31.48
C HIS A 327 7.62 -1.21 -32.33
N ARG A 328 7.79 0.00 -31.80
CA ARG A 328 7.54 1.26 -32.53
C ARG A 328 8.57 1.48 -33.65
N ALA A 329 9.84 1.17 -33.40
CA ALA A 329 10.90 1.23 -34.39
C ALA A 329 10.66 0.24 -35.53
N ARG A 330 10.32 -1.00 -35.18
CA ARG A 330 9.96 -2.04 -36.15
C ARG A 330 8.78 -1.61 -37.00
N PHE A 331 7.72 -1.12 -36.37
CA PHE A 331 6.56 -0.60 -37.08
C PHE A 331 6.93 0.52 -38.07
N TYR A 332 7.73 1.50 -37.63
CA TYR A 332 8.12 2.63 -38.47
C TYR A 332 9.01 2.23 -39.66
N TRP A 333 10.07 1.44 -39.40
CA TRP A 333 11.10 1.10 -40.39
C TRP A 333 10.73 -0.08 -41.28
N GLU A 334 10.27 -1.20 -40.70
CA GLU A 334 10.06 -2.45 -41.43
C GLU A 334 8.75 -2.43 -42.25
N GLY A 335 7.72 -1.70 -41.80
CA GLY A 335 6.43 -1.68 -42.49
C GLY A 335 5.79 -3.07 -42.58
N THR A 336 5.19 -3.39 -43.74
CA THR A 336 4.30 -4.56 -43.97
C THR A 336 4.88 -5.60 -44.94
N GLY A 337 6.20 -5.65 -45.10
CA GLY A 337 6.87 -6.55 -46.05
C GLY A 337 7.53 -7.77 -45.38
N PRO A 338 7.61 -8.94 -46.07
CA PRO A 338 8.37 -10.09 -45.58
C PRO A 338 9.88 -9.83 -45.53
N LYS A 339 10.35 -8.80 -46.25
CA LYS A 339 11.74 -8.35 -46.22
C LYS A 339 11.96 -7.39 -45.05
N ARG A 340 12.83 -7.78 -44.12
CA ARG A 340 13.38 -6.86 -43.10
C ARG A 340 13.99 -5.64 -43.78
N ARG A 341 13.57 -4.45 -43.38
CA ARG A 341 14.22 -3.19 -43.78
C ARG A 341 15.19 -2.75 -42.70
N TYR A 342 16.37 -2.28 -43.11
CA TYR A 342 17.38 -1.78 -42.18
C TYR A 342 16.90 -0.49 -41.49
N HIS A 343 17.23 -0.36 -40.21
CA HIS A 343 17.04 0.89 -39.47
C HIS A 343 18.17 1.85 -39.86
N LEU A 344 17.90 2.77 -40.78
CA LEU A 344 18.93 3.67 -41.34
C LEU A 344 19.49 4.65 -40.30
N VAL A 345 18.71 4.97 -39.26
CA VAL A 345 19.08 5.92 -38.21
C VAL A 345 18.73 5.34 -36.85
N ASN A 346 19.63 5.53 -35.87
CA ASN A 346 19.41 5.11 -34.49
C ASN A 346 18.14 5.74 -33.90
N TRP A 347 17.33 4.94 -33.20
CA TRP A 347 16.00 5.33 -32.72
C TRP A 347 15.97 6.63 -31.88
N PRO A 348 16.89 6.88 -30.92
CA PRO A 348 16.90 8.15 -30.19
C PRO A 348 17.16 9.38 -31.07
N ALA A 349 17.88 9.24 -32.18
CA ALA A 349 18.07 10.33 -33.14
C ALA A 349 16.79 10.59 -33.94
N VAL A 350 16.09 9.52 -34.35
CA VAL A 350 14.76 9.62 -34.98
C VAL A 350 13.75 10.32 -34.07
N CYS A 351 13.80 10.06 -32.76
CA CYS A 351 12.91 10.68 -31.77
C CYS A 351 13.21 12.15 -31.45
N ARG A 352 14.26 12.76 -32.02
CA ARG A 352 14.54 14.18 -31.78
C ARG A 352 13.42 15.06 -32.36
N PRO A 353 13.20 16.27 -31.79
CA PRO A 353 12.33 17.26 -32.41
C PRO A 353 12.75 17.55 -33.85
N LYS A 354 11.79 17.98 -34.69
CA LYS A 354 12.05 18.32 -36.10
C LYS A 354 13.08 19.44 -36.22
N GLU A 355 13.02 20.41 -35.33
CA GLU A 355 13.99 21.52 -35.20
C GLU A 355 15.42 21.04 -34.92
N CYS A 356 15.59 19.83 -34.38
CA CYS A 356 16.88 19.23 -34.08
C CYS A 356 17.25 18.10 -35.07
N GLY A 357 16.62 18.06 -36.26
CA GLY A 357 16.89 17.09 -37.32
C GLY A 357 16.29 15.70 -37.11
N GLY A 358 15.36 15.53 -36.16
CA GLY A 358 14.62 14.27 -35.97
C GLY A 358 13.25 14.28 -36.65
N LEU A 359 12.49 13.19 -36.49
CA LEU A 359 11.14 13.06 -37.04
C LEU A 359 10.03 13.50 -36.08
N GLY A 360 10.38 13.86 -34.83
CA GLY A 360 9.41 14.22 -33.81
C GLY A 360 8.65 13.02 -33.23
N LEU A 361 9.21 11.80 -33.31
CA LEU A 361 8.64 10.63 -32.63
C LEU A 361 8.86 10.76 -31.12
N LEU A 362 7.78 10.60 -30.33
CA LEU A 362 7.89 10.71 -28.87
C LEU A 362 8.81 9.63 -28.30
N ASN A 363 9.86 10.02 -27.59
CA ASN A 363 10.69 9.06 -26.85
C ASN A 363 9.95 8.59 -25.59
N SER A 364 9.77 7.27 -25.43
CA SER A 364 8.92 6.71 -24.38
C SER A 364 9.42 7.07 -22.96
N LYS A 365 10.74 7.07 -22.75
CA LYS A 365 11.39 7.42 -21.47
C LYS A 365 11.23 8.90 -21.14
N LYS A 366 11.50 9.78 -22.12
CA LYS A 366 11.32 11.24 -21.94
C LYS A 366 9.85 11.60 -21.69
N MET A 367 8.92 10.93 -22.37
CA MET A 367 7.49 11.12 -22.15
C MET A 367 7.08 10.69 -20.74
N ASN A 368 7.58 9.56 -20.24
CA ASN A 368 7.32 9.12 -18.87
C ASN A 368 7.86 10.14 -17.84
N TRP A 369 9.07 10.67 -18.04
CA TRP A 369 9.61 11.74 -17.21
C TRP A 369 8.70 12.95 -17.20
N ALA A 370 8.30 13.46 -18.37
CA ALA A 370 7.42 14.62 -18.48
C ALA A 370 6.07 14.42 -17.74
N LEU A 371 5.43 13.26 -17.93
CA LEU A 371 4.18 12.92 -17.26
C LEU A 371 4.32 12.82 -15.74
N MET A 372 5.46 12.35 -15.24
CA MET A 372 5.73 12.29 -13.81
C MET A 372 6.11 13.66 -13.23
N LEU A 373 6.85 14.49 -13.99
CA LEU A 373 7.21 15.86 -13.60
C LEU A 373 5.97 16.75 -13.37
N LYS A 374 4.89 16.53 -14.12
CA LYS A 374 3.59 17.16 -13.90
C LYS A 374 3.10 17.04 -12.45
N TRP A 375 3.39 15.94 -11.75
CA TRP A 375 2.98 15.80 -10.35
C TRP A 375 3.81 16.64 -9.40
N ILE A 376 5.11 16.81 -9.70
CA ILE A 376 5.95 17.76 -8.97
C ILE A 376 5.38 19.17 -9.16
N TRP A 377 5.07 19.56 -10.40
CA TRP A 377 4.42 20.84 -10.70
C TRP A 377 3.11 21.02 -9.90
N LYS A 378 2.23 20.01 -9.91
CA LYS A 378 0.97 20.01 -9.18
C LYS A 378 1.14 20.14 -7.66
N LEU A 379 2.20 19.57 -7.08
CA LEU A 379 2.51 19.72 -5.66
C LEU A 379 2.91 21.16 -5.29
N PHE A 380 3.37 21.96 -6.25
CA PHE A 380 3.69 23.38 -6.06
C PHE A 380 2.54 24.33 -6.39
N GLN A 381 1.44 23.83 -6.96
CA GLN A 381 0.27 24.67 -7.20
C GLN A 381 -0.40 25.08 -5.88
N PRO A 382 -1.05 26.27 -5.85
CA PRO A 382 -1.75 26.75 -4.65
C PRO A 382 -2.91 25.84 -4.27
N GLU A 383 -3.50 25.14 -5.23
CA GLU A 383 -4.53 24.14 -5.02
C GLU A 383 -4.06 23.06 -4.02
N ASN A 384 -4.89 22.77 -3.03
CA ASN A 384 -4.60 21.75 -2.02
C ASN A 384 -5.62 20.60 -2.04
N PRO A 385 -5.71 19.85 -3.16
CA PRO A 385 -6.64 18.73 -3.26
C PRO A 385 -6.27 17.60 -2.28
N ILE A 386 -7.25 16.74 -1.95
CA ILE A 386 -7.10 15.65 -0.98
C ILE A 386 -5.86 14.79 -1.24
N TRP A 387 -5.56 14.44 -2.49
CA TRP A 387 -4.37 13.66 -2.81
C TRP A 387 -3.06 14.38 -2.41
N ALA A 388 -2.99 15.70 -2.60
CA ALA A 388 -1.83 16.49 -2.23
C ALA A 388 -1.73 16.61 -0.70
N GLN A 389 -2.86 16.75 -0.01
CA GLN A 389 -2.93 16.73 1.46
C GLN A 389 -2.42 15.39 2.02
N ILE A 390 -2.86 14.26 1.46
CA ILE A 390 -2.40 12.93 1.88
C ILE A 390 -0.89 12.78 1.66
N ILE A 391 -0.38 13.16 0.49
CA ILE A 391 1.06 13.08 0.18
C ILE A 391 1.88 13.97 1.13
N ARG A 392 1.42 15.20 1.39
CA ARG A 392 2.06 16.12 2.34
C ARG A 392 2.00 15.57 3.77
N ALA A 393 0.83 15.19 4.28
CA ALA A 393 0.70 14.63 5.63
C ALA A 393 1.55 13.36 5.84
N LYS A 394 1.67 12.53 4.80
CA LYS A 394 2.40 11.26 4.87
C LYS A 394 3.92 11.38 4.73
N TYR A 395 4.38 12.29 3.86
CA TYR A 395 5.82 12.41 3.53
C TYR A 395 6.46 13.73 3.95
N ALA A 396 5.67 14.78 4.19
CA ALA A 396 6.15 16.13 4.51
C ALA A 396 6.34 16.33 6.02
N SER A 397 7.17 15.49 6.65
CA SER A 397 7.95 15.96 7.80
C SER A 397 9.09 16.89 7.36
N ALA A 398 9.37 16.99 6.07
CA ALA A 398 10.26 17.97 5.44
C ALA A 398 9.43 18.87 4.52
N ASN A 399 9.53 20.19 4.67
CA ASN A 399 8.63 21.20 4.11
C ASN A 399 8.62 21.31 2.57
N ASN A 400 9.33 20.43 1.85
CA ASN A 400 9.35 20.37 0.39
C ASN A 400 9.87 19.01 -0.12
N ILE A 401 9.44 18.55 -1.32
CA ILE A 401 9.96 17.33 -1.99
C ILE A 401 11.48 17.40 -2.24
N PHE A 402 12.02 18.61 -2.31
CA PHE A 402 13.45 18.84 -2.54
C PHE A 402 14.31 18.57 -1.31
N GLU A 403 13.78 18.82 -0.11
CA GLU A 403 14.47 18.61 1.17
C GLU A 403 14.33 17.17 1.67
N GLY A 404 13.24 16.50 1.34
CA GLY A 404 13.01 15.11 1.73
C GLY A 404 13.96 14.10 1.08
N THR A 405 14.19 12.99 1.77
CA THR A 405 14.82 11.79 1.20
C THR A 405 13.74 10.90 0.57
N GLY A 406 14.07 10.25 -0.55
CA GLY A 406 13.17 9.30 -1.20
C GLY A 406 13.09 7.93 -0.50
N GLN A 407 13.71 7.77 0.68
CA GLN A 407 13.80 6.49 1.37
C GLN A 407 12.47 6.15 2.07
N GLY A 408 12.05 4.89 2.01
CA GLY A 408 10.82 4.42 2.68
C GLY A 408 9.49 4.90 2.08
N GLY A 409 9.50 5.59 0.93
CA GLY A 409 8.28 6.10 0.27
C GLY A 409 7.59 5.14 -0.70
N SER A 410 6.38 5.50 -1.16
CA SER A 410 5.67 4.76 -2.22
C SER A 410 6.47 4.67 -3.51
N GLN A 411 6.11 3.74 -4.40
CA GLN A 411 6.72 3.69 -5.74
C GLN A 411 6.56 5.04 -6.46
N PHE A 412 5.37 5.64 -6.40
CA PHE A 412 5.10 6.97 -6.93
C PHE A 412 6.04 8.05 -6.33
N TRP A 413 6.13 8.15 -5.01
CA TRP A 413 6.97 9.14 -4.32
C TRP A 413 8.45 8.95 -4.65
N ARG A 414 8.92 7.70 -4.62
CA ARG A 414 10.29 7.33 -5.03
C ARG A 414 10.57 7.71 -6.47
N SER A 415 9.61 7.51 -7.36
CA SER A 415 9.72 7.92 -8.76
C SER A 415 9.84 9.43 -8.93
N LEU A 416 9.08 10.23 -8.17
CA LEU A 416 9.24 11.68 -8.17
C LEU A 416 10.64 12.08 -7.67
N HIS A 417 11.14 11.47 -6.60
CA HIS A 417 12.49 11.72 -6.10
C HIS A 417 13.59 11.37 -7.11
N LYS A 418 13.42 10.34 -7.93
CA LYS A 418 14.38 9.98 -8.99
C LYS A 418 14.50 11.07 -10.06
N ILE A 419 13.40 11.75 -10.39
CA ILE A 419 13.35 12.73 -11.50
C ILE A 419 13.30 14.18 -11.03
N LYS A 420 13.23 14.46 -9.73
CA LYS A 420 13.07 15.84 -9.20
C LYS A 420 14.16 16.81 -9.66
N HIS A 421 15.37 16.31 -9.95
CA HIS A 421 16.45 17.11 -10.51
C HIS A 421 16.13 17.67 -11.91
N LEU A 422 15.40 16.92 -12.74
CA LEU A 422 14.95 17.38 -14.06
C LEU A 422 13.94 18.52 -13.95
N PHE A 423 13.10 18.50 -12.91
CA PHE A 423 12.19 19.63 -12.62
C PHE A 423 12.99 20.90 -12.33
N LYS A 424 14.00 20.82 -11.46
CA LYS A 424 14.83 21.97 -11.09
C LYS A 424 15.55 22.60 -12.27
N LEU A 425 15.94 21.80 -13.27
CA LEU A 425 16.62 22.30 -14.46
C LEU A 425 15.76 23.32 -15.23
N GLY A 426 14.45 23.06 -15.33
CA GLY A 426 13.49 23.88 -16.08
C GLY A 426 12.65 24.84 -15.24
N ALA A 427 12.69 24.74 -13.91
CA ALA A 427 11.89 25.59 -13.02
C ALA A 427 12.55 26.96 -12.81
N ARG A 428 11.76 28.02 -12.94
CA ARG A 428 12.09 29.39 -12.48
C ARG A 428 11.13 29.77 -11.36
N TYR A 429 11.64 30.46 -10.35
CA TYR A 429 10.88 30.82 -9.16
C TYR A 429 10.74 32.34 -9.05
N SER A 430 9.51 32.83 -8.93
CA SER A 430 9.27 34.22 -8.53
C SER A 430 9.18 34.27 -7.01
N ILE A 431 10.00 35.12 -6.38
CA ILE A 431 10.00 35.26 -4.92
C ILE A 431 8.75 36.02 -4.48
N ARG A 432 8.10 35.48 -3.44
CA ARG A 432 7.10 36.20 -2.64
C ARG A 432 7.59 36.30 -1.20
N ASP A 433 7.16 35.39 -0.33
CA ASP A 433 7.61 35.33 1.07
C ASP A 433 8.98 34.66 1.25
N GLY A 434 9.54 34.06 0.18
CA GLY A 434 10.83 33.38 0.17
C GLY A 434 10.90 32.08 0.98
N ARG A 435 9.81 31.61 1.60
CA ARG A 435 9.84 30.49 2.58
C ARG A 435 10.01 29.12 1.94
N ARG A 436 9.72 29.00 0.65
CA ARG A 436 9.75 27.72 -0.10
C ARG A 436 10.79 27.68 -1.22
N THR A 437 11.59 28.74 -1.35
CA THR A 437 12.60 28.91 -2.41
C THR A 437 13.97 28.83 -1.77
N MET A 438 14.83 27.94 -2.28
CA MET A 438 16.20 27.78 -1.79
C MET A 438 17.09 28.90 -2.34
N PHE A 439 17.81 29.58 -1.45
CA PHE A 439 18.61 30.74 -1.81
C PHE A 439 19.71 30.40 -2.84
N TRP A 440 20.51 29.35 -2.59
CA TRP A 440 21.62 28.99 -3.48
C TRP A 440 21.24 28.10 -4.66
N MET A 441 20.21 27.26 -4.46
CA MET A 441 19.94 26.10 -5.32
C MET A 441 18.89 26.36 -6.40
N ASP A 442 18.01 27.34 -6.20
CA ASP A 442 16.87 27.58 -7.09
C ASP A 442 17.13 28.81 -7.99
N LYS A 443 16.57 28.79 -9.21
CA LYS A 443 16.66 29.88 -10.19
C LYS A 443 15.61 30.94 -9.89
N TRP A 444 15.89 31.78 -8.91
CA TRP A 444 15.00 32.88 -8.51
C TRP A 444 15.54 34.27 -8.87
N SER A 445 16.85 34.38 -9.14
CA SER A 445 17.53 35.62 -9.57
C SER A 445 18.20 35.42 -10.93
N GLY A 446 17.38 35.42 -11.99
CA GLY A 446 17.82 35.20 -13.38
C GLY A 446 17.74 33.73 -13.84
N ASP A 447 18.55 33.38 -14.84
CA ASP A 447 18.46 32.09 -15.55
C ASP A 447 19.33 30.96 -14.99
N ILE A 448 20.25 31.30 -14.10
CA ILE A 448 21.19 30.40 -13.44
C ILE A 448 21.05 30.50 -11.92
N ALA A 449 21.26 29.38 -11.22
CA ALA A 449 21.21 29.38 -9.76
C ALA A 449 22.44 30.12 -9.19
N LEU A 450 22.29 30.74 -8.02
CA LEU A 450 23.36 31.54 -7.42
C LEU A 450 24.62 30.72 -7.13
N LYS A 451 24.49 29.43 -6.79
CA LYS A 451 25.65 28.54 -6.61
C LYS A 451 26.49 28.37 -7.88
N ASP A 452 25.84 28.40 -9.05
CA ASP A 452 26.50 28.18 -10.34
C ASP A 452 27.10 29.50 -10.84
N ARG A 453 26.44 30.63 -10.53
CA ARG A 453 26.94 31.98 -10.82
C ARG A 453 28.11 32.38 -9.92
N PHE A 454 28.09 31.97 -8.64
CA PHE A 454 29.08 32.33 -7.62
C PHE A 454 29.59 31.10 -6.85
N PRO A 455 30.31 30.17 -7.50
CA PRO A 455 30.72 28.90 -6.89
C PRO A 455 31.66 29.08 -5.69
N ASN A 456 32.56 30.06 -5.74
CA ASN A 456 33.49 30.37 -4.65
C ASN A 456 32.77 30.95 -3.42
N LEU A 457 31.70 31.74 -3.63
CA LEU A 457 30.91 32.27 -2.53
C LEU A 457 30.03 31.18 -1.90
N PHE A 458 29.51 30.27 -2.73
CA PHE A 458 28.75 29.12 -2.26
C PHE A 458 29.61 28.16 -1.41
N SER A 459 30.86 27.90 -1.80
CA SER A 459 31.75 26.98 -1.08
C SER A 459 32.08 27.46 0.34
N ILE A 460 32.16 28.77 0.56
CA ILE A 460 32.46 29.37 1.88
C ILE A 460 31.20 29.75 2.66
N ALA A 461 30.00 29.61 2.10
CA ALA A 461 28.76 29.97 2.77
C ALA A 461 28.43 29.00 3.92
N ASN A 462 28.22 29.52 5.13
CA ASN A 462 27.83 28.72 6.31
C ASN A 462 26.48 27.99 6.15
N ALA A 463 25.56 28.56 5.37
CA ALA A 463 24.24 27.98 5.14
C ALA A 463 24.00 27.76 3.65
N GLN A 464 24.52 26.65 3.12
CA GLN A 464 24.35 26.26 1.71
C GLN A 464 22.92 25.78 1.39
N MET A 465 22.22 25.26 2.39
CA MET A 465 20.87 24.69 2.29
C MET A 465 19.83 25.57 3.03
N CYS A 466 19.85 26.87 2.77
CA CYS A 466 18.90 27.84 3.33
C CYS A 466 17.84 28.28 2.32
N THR A 467 16.69 28.72 2.84
CA THR A 467 15.65 29.38 2.05
C THR A 467 15.92 30.88 1.91
N VAL A 468 15.33 31.52 0.89
CA VAL A 468 15.40 32.98 0.71
C VAL A 468 14.87 33.69 1.95
N ALA A 469 13.76 33.24 2.53
CA ALA A 469 13.21 33.82 3.77
C ALA A 469 14.19 33.73 4.95
N GLN A 470 14.86 32.59 5.12
CA GLN A 470 15.84 32.40 6.18
C GLN A 470 17.12 33.22 5.97
N MET A 471 17.44 33.63 4.74
CA MET A 471 18.53 34.58 4.47
C MET A 471 18.09 36.03 4.58
N TRP A 472 16.79 36.31 4.45
CA TRP A 472 16.21 37.66 4.55
C TRP A 472 15.88 38.09 5.98
N LEU A 473 15.34 37.17 6.79
CA LEU A 473 15.03 37.42 8.20
C LEU A 473 16.25 37.81 9.07
N PRO A 474 17.48 37.32 8.83
CA PRO A 474 18.67 37.68 9.60
C PRO A 474 19.36 38.97 9.15
N LEU A 475 18.91 39.68 8.10
CA LEU A 475 19.45 41.02 7.81
C LEU A 475 19.12 42.06 8.90
N ALA A 476 18.31 41.68 9.91
CA ALA A 476 18.14 42.43 11.15
C ALA A 476 19.31 42.24 12.16
N ARG A 477 20.33 41.44 11.84
CA ARG A 477 21.62 41.48 12.55
C ARG A 477 22.74 41.74 11.54
N PRO A 478 23.60 42.74 11.78
CA PRO A 478 24.68 43.05 10.86
C PRO A 478 25.54 41.80 10.68
N LEU A 479 25.81 41.47 9.41
CA LEU A 479 26.88 40.55 9.04
C LEU A 479 28.20 41.21 9.49
N ASP A 480 28.58 40.99 10.75
CA ASP A 480 29.90 41.32 11.26
C ASP A 480 30.93 40.37 10.63
N ARG A 481 31.27 40.52 9.33
CA ARG A 481 32.60 40.20 8.75
C ARG A 481 32.88 40.99 7.45
N PRO A 482 34.09 41.57 7.29
CA PRO A 482 34.37 42.61 6.29
C PRO A 482 35.08 42.06 5.03
N TRP A 483 34.45 41.17 4.26
CA TRP A 483 35.01 40.77 2.96
C TRP A 483 33.95 40.65 1.85
N LEU A 484 34.25 41.32 0.73
CA LEU A 484 33.49 41.52 -0.52
C LEU A 484 32.32 42.52 -0.45
N GLU A 485 32.67 43.81 -0.36
CA GLU A 485 31.75 44.95 -0.55
C GLU A 485 30.90 44.83 -1.82
N HIS A 486 31.42 44.24 -2.90
CA HIS A 486 30.66 43.96 -4.13
C HIS A 486 29.55 42.92 -3.96
N ALA A 487 29.81 41.84 -3.20
CA ALA A 487 28.81 40.81 -2.94
C ALA A 487 27.74 41.32 -1.97
N VAL A 488 28.13 42.12 -0.97
CA VAL A 488 27.20 42.81 -0.06
C VAL A 488 26.39 43.86 -0.80
N ALA A 489 26.99 44.62 -1.72
CA ALA A 489 26.29 45.61 -2.54
C ALA A 489 25.29 44.94 -3.48
N GLU A 490 25.64 43.83 -4.14
CA GLU A 490 24.73 43.08 -5.00
C GLU A 490 23.62 42.38 -4.19
N LEU A 491 23.94 41.86 -2.99
CA LEU A 491 22.94 41.33 -2.04
C LEU A 491 22.00 42.42 -1.53
N LYS A 492 22.51 43.63 -1.24
CA LYS A 492 21.68 44.80 -0.91
C LYS A 492 20.84 45.24 -2.10
N ARG A 493 21.37 45.22 -3.33
CA ARG A 493 20.62 45.53 -4.55
C ARG A 493 19.48 44.54 -4.78
N LEU A 494 19.75 43.25 -4.56
CA LEU A 494 18.73 42.19 -4.58
C LEU A 494 17.75 42.37 -3.42
N HIS A 495 18.21 42.85 -2.26
CA HIS A 495 17.39 43.19 -1.10
C HIS A 495 16.34 44.26 -1.41
N ASP A 496 16.80 45.34 -1.99
CA ASP A 496 15.97 46.49 -2.34
C ASP A 496 15.03 46.16 -3.50
N ALA A 497 15.45 45.30 -4.45
CA ALA A 497 14.65 44.90 -5.60
C ALA A 497 13.53 43.87 -5.29
N THR A 498 13.64 43.12 -4.19
CA THR A 498 12.72 42.00 -3.89
C THR A 498 12.02 42.10 -2.52
N SER A 499 12.28 43.17 -1.75
CA SER A 499 11.55 43.42 -0.51
C SER A 499 10.07 43.72 -0.78
N PRO A 500 9.14 43.12 -0.01
CA PRO A 500 7.72 43.40 -0.15
C PRO A 500 7.46 44.88 0.15
N ARG A 501 6.98 45.63 -0.85
CA ARG A 501 6.43 46.98 -0.60
C ARG A 501 5.31 46.84 0.43
N ARG A 502 5.40 47.59 1.53
CA ARG A 502 4.31 47.67 2.51
C ARG A 502 3.07 48.26 1.82
N PRO A 503 1.85 47.74 2.06
CA PRO A 503 0.63 48.31 1.50
C PRO A 503 0.32 49.75 1.97
N ASP A 504 1.04 50.29 2.97
CA ASP A 504 0.66 51.53 3.65
C ASP A 504 1.56 52.75 3.28
N GLN A 505 2.03 52.83 2.04
CA GLN A 505 2.84 53.98 1.59
C GLN A 505 2.39 54.65 0.29
N ASP A 506 1.15 54.42 -0.13
CA ASP A 506 0.49 55.27 -1.13
C ASP A 506 -0.76 55.91 -0.49
N ALA A 507 -0.52 57.02 0.21
CA ALA A 507 -1.49 58.09 0.44
C ALA A 507 -1.09 59.27 -0.44
#